data_AF-A0A2T0YIY4-F1
#
_entry.id   AF-A0A2T0YIY4-F1
#
_cell.length_a   1.000
_cell.length_b   1.000
_cell.length_c   1.000
_cell.angle_alpha   90.00
_cell.angle_beta   90.00
_cell.angle_gamma   90.00
#
_symmetry.space_group_name_H-M   'P 1'
#
loop_
_entity.id
_entity.type
_entity.pdbx_description
1 polymer ?
#
loop_
_entity_poly.entity_id
_entity_poly.type
_entity_poly.pdbx_seq_one_letter_code
_entity_poly.pdbx_strand_id
1 'polypeptide(L)'
;MPGFIIKPKPDEDFYVRYSTVADSVTQFGSREELTKSLHSDEADPARFDRADEHGTSALGFEPPYLGWHDTEIQIREGVIDPTEPDGGDVPWSYIKRADLRALCGTLRDGYFHPPAGMLRWEPQP
;
A
#
# COMPACT_ATOMS: atom_id res chain seq x y z
N MET A 1 7.37 9.86 9.20
CA MET A 1 8.02 8.61 8.74
C MET A 1 8.04 8.66 7.23
N PRO A 2 9.13 8.30 6.52
CA PRO A 2 9.12 8.37 5.06
C PRO A 2 8.06 7.41 4.51
N GLY A 3 7.30 7.89 3.53
CA GLY A 3 6.18 7.16 2.95
C GLY A 3 5.58 7.94 1.80
N PHE A 4 4.82 7.23 0.97
CA PHE A 4 4.18 7.76 -0.23
C PHE A 4 2.69 7.48 -0.20
N ILE A 5 1.92 8.30 -0.91
CA ILE A 5 0.52 8.00 -1.21
C ILE A 5 0.53 7.18 -2.50
N ILE A 6 -0.11 6.03 -2.49
CA ILE A 6 -0.33 5.21 -3.69
C ILE A 6 -1.83 5.20 -3.97
N LYS A 7 -2.19 5.36 -5.24
CA LYS A 7 -3.56 5.23 -5.71
C LYS A 7 -3.72 3.84 -6.37
N PRO A 8 -4.61 2.97 -5.84
CA PRO A 8 -4.79 1.63 -6.39
C PRO A 8 -5.33 1.61 -7.83
N LYS A 9 -6.26 2.54 -8.14
CA LYS A 9 -6.88 2.69 -9.46
C LYS A 9 -7.07 4.17 -9.81
N PRO A 10 -6.97 4.56 -11.07
CA PRO A 10 -7.00 5.98 -11.47
C PRO A 10 -8.36 6.65 -11.21
N ASP A 11 -9.46 5.89 -11.29
CA ASP A 11 -10.85 6.34 -11.28
C ASP A 11 -11.56 6.19 -9.92
N GLU A 12 -10.85 5.80 -8.86
CA GLU A 12 -11.41 5.66 -7.52
C GLU A 12 -10.90 6.76 -6.58
N ASP A 13 -11.77 7.32 -5.72
CA ASP A 13 -11.34 8.17 -4.60
C ASP A 13 -10.91 7.30 -3.41
N PHE A 14 -9.83 6.57 -3.59
CA PHE A 14 -9.24 5.71 -2.58
C PHE A 14 -7.72 5.72 -2.71
N TYR A 15 -7.04 5.90 -1.59
CA TYR A 15 -5.60 6.00 -1.53
C TYR A 15 -5.07 5.20 -0.34
N VAL A 16 -3.81 4.81 -0.43
CA VAL A 16 -3.08 4.16 0.65
C VAL A 16 -1.83 4.95 0.98
N ARG A 17 -1.53 5.15 2.26
CA ARG A 17 -0.23 5.63 2.72
C ARG A 17 0.66 4.41 2.91
N TYR A 18 1.69 4.33 2.08
CA TYR A 18 2.68 3.28 2.06
C TYR A 18 3.94 3.70 2.81
N SER A 19 4.41 2.87 3.74
CA SER A 19 5.66 3.08 4.47
C SER A 19 6.80 2.40 3.74
N THR A 20 7.87 3.12 3.42
CA THR A 20 9.11 2.52 2.91
C THR A 20 10.00 1.95 4.02
N VAL A 21 9.59 2.08 5.29
CA VAL A 21 10.29 1.49 6.44
C VAL A 21 9.74 0.10 6.73
N ALA A 22 8.42 -0.04 6.65
CA ALA A 22 7.70 -1.28 6.92
C ALA A 22 7.39 -2.08 5.63
N ASP A 23 7.71 -1.50 4.47
CA ASP A 23 7.30 -1.96 3.14
C ASP A 23 5.83 -2.40 3.12
N SER A 24 4.93 -1.56 3.66
CA SER A 24 3.53 -1.93 3.87
C SER A 24 2.58 -0.72 3.94
N VAL A 25 1.29 -1.00 3.83
CA VAL A 25 0.19 -0.03 4.00
C VAL A 25 0.02 0.27 5.48
N THR A 26 0.08 1.54 5.86
CA THR A 26 -0.11 1.94 7.26
C THR A 26 -1.41 2.70 7.50
N GLN A 27 -1.94 3.39 6.49
CA GLN A 27 -3.23 4.08 6.53
C GLN A 27 -3.86 4.03 5.13
N PHE A 28 -5.18 4.14 5.04
CA PHE A 28 -5.90 4.15 3.78
C PHE A 28 -7.27 4.82 3.95
N GLY A 29 -7.85 5.27 2.85
CA GLY A 29 -9.15 5.92 2.83
C GLY A 29 -9.32 6.80 1.60
N SER A 30 -10.42 7.55 1.57
CA SER A 30 -10.62 8.68 0.66
C SER A 30 -9.57 9.78 0.88
N ARG A 31 -9.51 10.72 -0.06
CA ARG A 31 -8.65 11.91 0.10
C ARG A 31 -9.01 12.65 1.39
N GLU A 32 -10.29 12.86 1.63
CA GLU A 32 -10.78 13.58 2.80
C GLU A 32 -10.38 12.90 4.11
N GLU A 33 -10.55 11.58 4.21
CA GLU A 33 -10.18 10.81 5.40
C GLU A 33 -8.67 10.86 5.67
N LEU A 34 -7.85 10.68 4.64
CA LEU A 34 -6.40 10.71 4.80
C LEU A 34 -5.86 12.11 5.10
N THR A 35 -6.43 13.17 4.50
CA THR A 35 -6.07 14.55 4.85
C THR A 35 -6.32 14.85 6.33
N LYS A 36 -7.35 14.24 6.94
CA LYS A 36 -7.65 14.39 8.38
C LYS A 36 -6.74 13.54 9.27
N SER A 37 -6.28 12.38 8.79
CA SER A 37 -5.53 11.42 9.60
C SER A 37 -4.00 11.53 9.50
N LEU A 38 -3.48 12.10 8.40
CA LEU A 38 -2.05 12.27 8.15
C LEU A 38 -1.50 13.53 8.82
N HIS A 39 -0.20 13.55 9.10
CA HIS A 39 0.50 14.79 9.46
C HIS A 39 0.46 15.80 8.32
N SER A 40 0.52 17.10 8.63
CA SER A 40 0.30 18.18 7.66
C SER A 40 1.20 18.14 6.42
N ASP A 41 2.42 17.61 6.56
CA ASP A 41 3.39 17.42 5.48
C ASP A 41 3.10 16.18 4.61
N GLU A 42 2.49 15.15 5.18
CA GLU A 42 2.01 13.96 4.46
C GLU A 42 0.63 14.21 3.80
N ALA A 43 -0.17 15.10 4.37
CA ALA A 43 -1.50 15.49 3.92
C ALA A 43 -1.51 16.60 2.84
N ASP A 44 -0.33 17.06 2.38
CA ASP A 44 -0.23 18.13 1.37
C ASP A 44 -1.03 17.77 0.10
N PRO A 45 -1.98 18.64 -0.34
CA PRO A 45 -2.78 18.41 -1.54
C PRO A 45 -1.96 18.03 -2.78
N ALA A 46 -0.77 18.63 -2.96
CA ALA A 46 0.09 18.35 -4.10
C ALA A 46 0.57 16.89 -4.15
N ARG A 47 0.59 16.20 -3.00
CA ARG A 47 0.91 14.76 -2.94
C ARG A 47 -0.22 13.91 -3.50
N PHE A 48 -1.47 14.26 -3.21
CA PHE A 48 -2.64 13.58 -3.75
C PHE A 48 -2.79 13.84 -5.25
N ASP A 49 -2.56 15.07 -5.69
CA ASP A 49 -2.63 15.43 -7.11
C ASP A 49 -1.59 14.65 -7.94
N ARG A 50 -0.36 14.48 -7.43
CA ARG A 50 0.63 13.59 -8.05
C ARG A 50 0.20 12.12 -8.03
N ALA A 51 -0.43 11.66 -6.95
CA ALA A 51 -0.94 10.29 -6.88
C ALA A 51 -2.07 10.05 -7.89
N ASP A 52 -2.89 11.04 -8.20
CA ASP A 52 -3.87 10.96 -9.30
C ASP A 52 -3.18 10.87 -10.65
N GLU A 53 -2.22 11.76 -10.91
CA GLU A 53 -1.57 11.87 -12.21
C GLU A 53 -0.67 10.66 -12.51
N HIS A 54 0.04 10.16 -11.50
CA HIS A 54 1.11 9.18 -11.67
C HIS A 54 0.89 7.88 -10.90
N GLY A 55 -0.16 7.77 -10.09
CA GLY A 55 -0.46 6.59 -9.26
C GLY A 55 0.28 6.60 -7.93
N THR A 56 1.22 7.51 -7.73
CA THR A 56 2.07 7.65 -6.57
C THR A 56 2.38 9.11 -6.29
N SER A 57 2.54 9.49 -5.02
CA SER A 57 3.04 10.81 -4.65
C SER A 57 4.57 10.90 -4.69
N ALA A 58 5.26 9.78 -4.93
CA ALA A 58 6.72 9.70 -4.93
C ALA A 58 7.31 10.58 -6.04
N LEU A 59 8.37 11.31 -5.70
CA LEU A 59 9.13 12.17 -6.61
C LEU A 59 10.43 11.50 -7.11
N GLY A 60 10.66 10.24 -6.72
CA GLY A 60 11.93 9.55 -6.95
C GLY A 60 11.88 8.60 -8.15
N PHE A 61 12.88 8.74 -9.02
CA PHE A 61 13.22 7.92 -10.20
C PHE A 61 12.25 8.09 -11.38
N GLU A 62 12.81 8.14 -12.60
CA GLU A 62 12.03 7.99 -13.84
C GLU A 62 12.12 6.52 -14.27
N PRO A 63 10.99 5.85 -14.53
CA PRO A 63 9.60 6.29 -14.27
C PRO A 63 9.27 6.35 -12.75
N PRO A 64 8.24 7.13 -12.33
CA PRO A 64 7.96 7.42 -10.92
C PRO A 64 7.86 6.16 -10.05
N TYR A 65 8.67 6.02 -9.01
CA TYR A 65 8.66 4.83 -8.17
C TYR A 65 7.25 4.49 -7.62
N LEU A 66 6.80 3.25 -7.85
CA LEU A 66 5.46 2.76 -7.53
C LEU A 66 4.36 3.50 -8.30
N GLY A 67 4.64 4.01 -9.50
CA GLY A 67 3.70 4.75 -10.35
C GLY A 67 2.77 3.82 -11.13
N TRP A 68 1.96 4.37 -12.05
CA TRP A 68 0.95 3.58 -12.79
C TRP A 68 1.48 2.40 -13.59
N HIS A 69 2.78 2.40 -13.92
CA HIS A 69 3.43 1.29 -14.61
C HIS A 69 3.69 0.10 -13.68
N ASP A 70 3.74 0.30 -12.36
CA ASP A 70 3.91 -0.76 -11.37
C ASP A 70 2.58 -1.45 -11.11
N THR A 71 2.42 -2.65 -11.66
CA THR A 71 1.20 -3.45 -11.50
C THR A 71 1.18 -4.25 -10.20
N GLU A 72 2.33 -4.40 -9.54
CA GLU A 72 2.49 -5.11 -8.27
C GLU A 72 3.19 -4.20 -7.25
N ILE A 73 2.75 -4.25 -6.00
CA ILE A 73 3.29 -3.49 -4.88
C ILE A 73 3.79 -4.49 -3.83
N GLN A 74 4.99 -4.28 -3.34
CA GLN A 74 5.56 -5.09 -2.28
C GLN A 74 4.86 -4.79 -0.94
N ILE A 75 4.46 -5.84 -0.22
CA ILE A 75 3.90 -5.77 1.12
C ILE A 75 4.68 -6.73 2.02
N ARG A 76 5.13 -6.27 3.18
CA ARG A 76 5.89 -7.10 4.12
C ARG A 76 5.27 -7.12 5.50
N GLU A 77 5.30 -6.00 6.21
CA GLU A 77 4.82 -5.98 7.59
C GLU A 77 3.29 -5.92 7.69
N GLY A 78 2.76 -6.44 8.80
CA GLY A 78 1.34 -6.33 9.12
C GLY A 78 0.43 -7.25 8.31
N VAL A 79 0.96 -8.23 7.58
CA VAL A 79 0.18 -9.24 6.84
C VAL A 79 0.32 -10.60 7.51
N ILE A 80 -0.79 -11.31 7.68
CA ILE A 80 -0.79 -12.72 8.09
C ILE A 80 -0.80 -13.61 6.85
N ASP A 81 0.13 -14.57 6.78
CA ASP A 81 0.03 -15.66 5.83
C ASP A 81 -1.05 -16.66 6.32
N PRO A 82 -2.17 -16.83 5.59
CA PRO A 82 -3.21 -17.75 5.99
C PRO A 82 -2.76 -19.23 5.99
N THR A 83 -1.61 -19.54 5.40
CA THR A 83 -1.01 -20.89 5.38
C THR A 83 -0.03 -21.14 6.54
N GLU A 84 0.44 -20.07 7.21
CA GLU A 84 1.34 -20.13 8.37
C GLU A 84 0.79 -19.29 9.55
N PRO A 85 -0.33 -19.73 10.17
CA PRO A 85 -1.06 -18.94 11.17
C PRO A 85 -0.31 -18.69 12.48
N ASP A 86 0.79 -19.40 12.74
CA ASP A 86 1.60 -19.28 13.95
C ASP A 86 2.62 -18.11 13.90
N GLY A 87 2.63 -17.32 12.82
CA GLY A 87 3.35 -16.03 12.78
C GLY A 87 4.86 -16.15 12.62
N GLY A 88 5.32 -17.02 11.70
CA GLY A 88 6.73 -17.08 11.29
C GLY A 88 7.22 -15.80 10.60
N ASP A 89 8.50 -15.76 10.22
CA ASP A 89 9.05 -14.69 9.38
C ASP A 89 8.25 -14.63 8.08
N VAL A 90 7.36 -13.65 7.93
CA VAL A 90 6.49 -13.56 6.76
C VAL A 90 7.38 -13.30 5.53
N PRO A 91 7.40 -14.18 4.52
CA PRO A 91 8.18 -13.97 3.32
C PRO A 91 7.79 -12.65 2.65
N TRP A 92 8.73 -12.07 1.90
CA TRP A 92 8.42 -10.92 1.05
C TRP A 92 7.19 -11.24 0.19
N SER A 93 6.23 -10.33 0.14
CA SER A 93 4.99 -10.56 -0.60
C SER A 93 4.71 -9.43 -1.56
N TYR A 94 3.95 -9.72 -2.60
CA TYR A 94 3.51 -8.76 -3.59
C TYR A 94 2.01 -8.88 -3.77
N ILE A 95 1.35 -7.73 -3.90
CA ILE A 95 -0.05 -7.64 -4.25
C ILE A 95 -0.22 -6.91 -5.57
N LYS A 96 -1.21 -7.29 -6.37
CA LYS A 96 -1.61 -6.47 -7.51
C LYS A 96 -2.07 -5.09 -7.02
N ARG A 97 -1.61 -4.04 -7.69
CA ARG A 97 -1.98 -2.65 -7.38
C ARG A 97 -3.50 -2.47 -7.25
N ALA A 98 -4.25 -3.03 -8.20
CA ALA A 98 -5.71 -2.93 -8.24
C ALA A 98 -6.41 -3.60 -7.04
N ASP A 99 -5.74 -4.54 -6.36
CA ASP A 99 -6.26 -5.30 -5.23
C ASP A 99 -5.89 -4.68 -3.87
N LEU A 100 -5.09 -3.60 -3.83
CA LEU A 100 -4.72 -2.89 -2.59
C LEU A 100 -5.94 -2.48 -1.77
N ARG A 101 -7.01 -2.01 -2.42
CA ARG A 101 -8.26 -1.66 -1.73
C ARG A 101 -8.91 -2.88 -1.08
N ALA A 102 -8.90 -4.03 -1.77
CA ALA A 102 -9.43 -5.28 -1.22
C ALA A 102 -8.60 -5.74 -0.01
N LEU A 103 -7.26 -5.64 -0.07
CA LEU A 103 -6.38 -5.91 1.06
C LEU A 103 -6.71 -5.04 2.28
N CYS A 104 -6.89 -3.74 2.08
CA CYS A 104 -7.24 -2.82 3.15
C CYS A 104 -8.54 -3.22 3.87
N GLY A 105 -9.51 -3.78 3.13
CA GLY A 105 -10.75 -4.32 3.67
C GLY A 105 -10.58 -5.59 4.54
N THR A 106 -9.38 -6.16 4.60
CA THR A 106 -9.06 -7.33 5.44
C THR A 106 -8.40 -6.97 6.77
N LEU A 107 -8.18 -5.67 7.04
CA LEU A 107 -7.55 -5.22 8.29
C LEU A 107 -8.43 -5.57 9.49
N ARG A 108 -7.91 -6.41 10.40
CA ARG A 108 -8.51 -6.74 11.69
C ARG A 108 -7.42 -6.95 12.73
N ASP A 109 -7.65 -6.44 13.93
CA ASP A 109 -6.72 -6.56 15.07
C ASP A 109 -5.29 -6.07 14.78
N GLY A 110 -5.16 -5.07 13.88
CA GLY A 110 -3.88 -4.48 13.50
C GLY A 110 -3.11 -5.21 12.39
N TYR A 111 -3.68 -6.29 11.84
CA TYR A 111 -3.06 -7.05 10.74
C TYR A 111 -4.03 -7.20 9.56
N PHE A 112 -3.49 -7.30 8.35
CA PHE A 112 -4.22 -7.68 7.14
C PHE A 112 -4.35 -9.20 7.07
N HIS A 113 -5.54 -9.67 6.70
CA HIS A 113 -5.87 -11.10 6.59
C HIS A 113 -6.33 -11.41 5.16
N PRO A 114 -5.41 -11.36 4.20
CA PRO A 114 -5.72 -11.61 2.81
C PRO A 114 -6.23 -13.03 2.60
N PRO A 115 -7.23 -13.26 1.72
CA PRO A 115 -7.58 -14.61 1.29
C PRO A 115 -6.42 -15.24 0.52
N ALA A 116 -6.39 -16.57 0.50
CA ALA A 116 -5.40 -17.34 -0.25
C ALA A 116 -5.34 -16.89 -1.73
N GLY A 117 -4.13 -16.68 -2.24
CA GLY A 117 -3.89 -16.27 -3.63
C GLY A 117 -4.03 -14.76 -3.90
N MET A 118 -4.42 -13.94 -2.92
CA MET A 118 -4.37 -12.47 -3.07
C MET A 118 -2.93 -11.95 -3.12
N LEU A 119 -2.04 -12.55 -2.32
CA LEU A 119 -0.62 -12.23 -2.29
C LEU A 119 0.19 -13.28 -3.04
N ARG A 120 1.21 -12.81 -3.75
CA ARG A 120 2.29 -13.63 -4.29
C ARG A 120 3.46 -13.55 -3.31
N TRP A 121 3.74 -14.64 -2.63
CA TRP A 121 4.88 -14.78 -1.74
C TRP A 121 6.16 -15.05 -2.56
N GLU A 122 7.26 -14.38 -2.23
CA GLU A 122 8.59 -14.78 -2.69
C GLU A 122 9.04 -15.99 -1.85
N PRO A 123 9.56 -17.05 -2.49
CA PRO A 123 10.14 -18.17 -1.76
C PRO A 123 11.30 -17.66 -0.90
N GLN A 124 11.33 -18.05 0.37
CA GLN A 124 12.52 -17.82 1.20
C GLN A 124 13.72 -18.58 0.60
N PRO A 125 14.91 -17.95 0.52
CA PRO A 125 16.11 -18.59 -0.02
C PRO A 125 16.58 -19.81 0.78
#